data_AF-A0A7C6BAF3-F1
#
_entry.id   AF-A0A7C6BAF3-F1
#
_cell.length_a   1.000
_cell.length_b   1.000
_cell.length_c   1.000
_cell.angle_alpha   90.00
_cell.angle_beta   90.00
_cell.angle_gamma   90.00
#
_symmetry.space_group_name_H-M   'P 1'
#
loop_
_entity.id
_entity.type
_entity.pdbx_description
1 polymer ?
#
loop_
_entity_poly.entity_id
_entity_poly.type
_entity_poly.pdbx_seq_one_letter_code
_entity_poly.pdbx_strand_id
1 'polypeptide(L)'
;FARFAPPVQALLERVITVHLWGLHRHSVADQWHKGHAVILGDAAHPTLPFMAQGAVLALEDSWVLADALALSGLDEGPALYQARRRHRAVQVIEAANRNARNYHYANPLVRALGHGVLGLANRLAPEQVLGRFDWIYAHDVTKE
;
A
#
# COMPACT_ATOMS: atom_id res chain seq x y z
N PHE A 1 18.90 6.44 -15.34
CA PHE A 1 19.34 7.26 -14.19
C PHE A 1 20.50 8.21 -14.51
N ALA A 2 20.84 8.49 -15.78
CA ALA A 2 22.00 9.31 -16.14
C ALA A 2 22.02 10.76 -15.61
N ARG A 3 20.86 11.30 -15.21
CA ARG A 3 20.71 12.67 -14.64
C ARG A 3 20.56 12.69 -13.11
N PHE A 4 20.72 11.54 -12.45
CA PHE A 4 20.60 11.46 -10.99
C PHE A 4 21.91 11.89 -10.31
N ALA A 5 21.87 12.24 -9.02
CA ALA A 5 23.04 12.64 -8.27
C ALA A 5 24.11 11.53 -8.22
N PRO A 6 25.42 11.87 -8.11
CA PRO A 6 26.50 10.88 -8.13
C PRO A 6 26.36 9.70 -7.15
N PRO A 7 25.86 9.87 -5.90
CA PRO A 7 25.68 8.74 -4.99
C PRO A 7 24.70 7.68 -5.51
N VAL A 8 23.65 8.08 -6.24
CA VAL A 8 22.69 7.13 -6.84
C VAL A 8 23.34 6.37 -7.99
N GLN A 9 24.15 7.05 -8.81
CA GLN A 9 24.86 6.41 -9.92
C GLN A 9 25.87 5.38 -9.39
N ALA A 10 26.69 5.75 -8.39
CA ALA A 10 27.65 4.85 -7.75
C ALA A 10 26.99 3.63 -7.08
N LEU A 11 25.79 3.79 -6.52
CA LEU A 11 25.03 2.65 -5.99
C LEU A 11 24.59 1.70 -7.11
N LEU A 12 24.10 2.25 -8.24
CA LEU A 12 23.64 1.46 -9.38
C LEU A 12 24.79 0.74 -10.10
N GLU A 13 25.99 1.33 -10.14
CA GLU A 13 27.20 0.69 -10.70
C GLU A 13 27.60 -0.60 -9.97
N ARG A 14 27.20 -0.76 -8.70
CA ARG A 14 27.44 -1.98 -7.92
C ARG A 14 26.46 -3.12 -8.22
N VAL A 15 25.40 -2.86 -9.00
CA VAL A 15 24.39 -3.86 -9.35
C VAL A 15 24.88 -4.67 -10.55
N ILE A 16 25.22 -5.95 -10.30
CA ILE A 16 25.81 -6.84 -11.33
C ILE A 16 24.72 -7.49 -12.19
N THR A 17 23.53 -7.71 -11.64
CA THR A 17 22.41 -8.36 -12.33
C THR A 17 21.16 -7.52 -12.18
N VAL A 18 20.48 -7.27 -13.29
CA VAL A 18 19.25 -6.49 -13.34
C VAL A 18 18.10 -7.33 -13.88
N HIS A 19 16.94 -7.17 -13.27
CA HIS A 19 15.69 -7.73 -13.74
C HIS A 19 14.69 -6.60 -13.96
N LEU A 20 13.89 -6.73 -15.02
CA LEU A 20 12.85 -5.76 -15.33
C LEU A 20 11.48 -6.33 -14.91
N TRP A 21 10.80 -5.62 -14.02
CA TRP A 21 9.51 -6.03 -13.49
C TRP A 21 8.43 -5.05 -13.93
N GLY A 22 7.40 -5.55 -14.62
CA GLY A 22 6.23 -4.77 -14.98
C GLY A 22 5.37 -4.51 -13.73
N LEU A 23 5.18 -3.23 -13.39
CA LEU A 23 4.28 -2.84 -12.30
C LEU A 23 2.85 -2.74 -12.84
N HIS A 24 2.05 -3.75 -12.54
CA HIS A 24 0.66 -3.85 -12.98
C HIS A 24 -0.30 -3.35 -11.90
N ARG A 25 -1.45 -2.83 -12.33
CA ARG A 25 -2.54 -2.41 -11.44
C ARG A 25 -3.80 -3.14 -11.84
N HIS A 26 -4.53 -3.61 -10.85
CA HIS A 26 -5.89 -4.08 -11.02
C HIS A 26 -6.78 -3.45 -9.95
N SER A 27 -8.08 -3.40 -10.22
CA SER A 27 -9.07 -3.03 -9.20
C SER A 27 -9.08 -4.08 -8.10
N VAL A 28 -9.39 -3.65 -6.87
CA VAL A 28 -9.74 -4.58 -5.79
C VAL A 28 -10.97 -5.39 -6.22
N ALA A 29 -10.91 -6.71 -6.07
CA ALA A 29 -12.00 -7.61 -6.42
C ALA A 29 -13.28 -7.25 -5.66
N ASP A 30 -14.43 -7.39 -6.33
CA ASP A 30 -15.74 -7.15 -5.71
C ASP A 30 -16.21 -8.31 -4.83
N GLN A 31 -15.80 -9.53 -5.18
CA GLN A 31 -16.14 -10.75 -4.47
C GLN A 31 -14.87 -11.52 -4.12
N TRP A 32 -14.70 -11.80 -2.83
CA TRP A 32 -13.52 -12.45 -2.25
C TRP A 32 -13.79 -13.90 -1.86
N HIS A 33 -15.04 -14.35 -1.95
CA HIS A 33 -15.42 -15.72 -1.61
C HIS A 33 -16.56 -16.26 -2.49
N LYS A 34 -16.60 -17.58 -2.66
CA LYS A 34 -17.69 -18.32 -3.29
C LYS A 34 -17.75 -19.75 -2.76
N GLY A 35 -18.81 -20.09 -2.04
CA GLY A 35 -18.84 -21.32 -1.26
C GLY A 35 -17.65 -21.36 -0.28
N HIS A 36 -16.90 -22.46 -0.27
CA HIS A 36 -15.73 -22.63 0.60
C HIS A 36 -14.42 -22.10 0.00
N ALA A 37 -14.46 -21.44 -1.16
CA ALA A 37 -13.28 -20.84 -1.76
C ALA A 37 -13.17 -19.36 -1.35
N VAL A 38 -11.99 -18.94 -0.92
CA VAL A 38 -11.67 -17.56 -0.49
C VAL A 38 -10.37 -17.11 -1.14
N ILE A 39 -10.32 -15.84 -1.55
CA ILE A 39 -9.11 -15.16 -2.01
C ILE A 39 -8.70 -14.08 -1.00
N LEU A 40 -7.39 -13.85 -0.87
CA LEU A 40 -6.79 -12.82 -0.02
C LEU A 40 -5.51 -12.29 -0.65
N GLY A 41 -4.93 -11.23 -0.07
CA GLY A 41 -3.69 -10.64 -0.57
C GLY A 41 -3.82 -10.15 -2.02
N ASP A 42 -2.76 -10.27 -2.81
CA ASP A 42 -2.72 -9.77 -4.20
C ASP A 42 -3.77 -10.41 -5.13
N ALA A 43 -4.32 -11.58 -4.78
CA ALA A 43 -5.43 -12.18 -5.53
C ALA A 43 -6.72 -11.36 -5.38
N ALA A 44 -6.93 -10.75 -4.22
CA ALA A 44 -8.10 -9.93 -3.90
C ALA A 44 -7.85 -8.43 -4.13
N HIS A 45 -6.64 -7.94 -3.85
CA HIS A 45 -6.34 -6.51 -3.79
C HIS A 45 -4.88 -6.19 -4.17
N PRO A 46 -4.48 -6.42 -5.43
CA PRO A 46 -3.11 -6.14 -5.87
C PRO A 46 -2.81 -4.64 -5.79
N THR A 47 -1.61 -4.31 -5.32
CA THR A 47 -1.20 -2.92 -5.09
C THR A 47 0.17 -2.60 -5.67
N LEU A 48 0.43 -1.32 -5.86
CA LEU A 48 1.76 -0.84 -6.22
C LEU A 48 2.62 -0.64 -4.97
N PRO A 49 3.94 -0.82 -5.06
CA PRO A 49 4.83 -0.79 -3.90
C PRO A 49 5.12 0.63 -3.37
N PHE A 50 4.25 1.62 -3.62
CA PHE A 50 4.47 3.03 -3.23
C PHE A 50 4.21 3.33 -1.74
N MET A 51 3.75 2.34 -0.97
CA MET A 51 3.59 2.42 0.49
C MET A 51 4.01 1.14 1.22
N ALA A 52 4.60 0.16 0.52
CA ALA A 52 5.00 -1.13 1.08
C ALA A 52 3.88 -1.89 1.84
N GLN A 53 2.62 -1.73 1.43
CA GLN A 53 1.46 -2.29 2.16
C GLN A 53 0.91 -3.62 1.63
N GLY A 54 1.32 -4.10 0.44
CA GLY A 54 0.72 -5.33 -0.13
C GLY A 54 0.84 -6.55 0.79
N ALA A 55 2.06 -6.83 1.27
CA ALA A 55 2.31 -7.92 2.21
C ALA A 55 1.62 -7.69 3.58
N VAL A 56 1.57 -6.45 4.05
CA VAL A 56 0.89 -6.10 5.31
C VAL A 56 -0.61 -6.37 5.22
N LEU A 57 -1.25 -5.95 4.12
CA LEU A 57 -2.67 -6.22 3.87
C LEU A 57 -2.96 -7.73 3.80
N ALA A 58 -2.07 -8.52 3.20
CA ALA A 58 -2.22 -9.98 3.16
C ALA A 58 -2.08 -10.63 4.57
N LEU A 59 -1.24 -10.08 5.44
CA LEU A 59 -1.12 -10.52 6.83
C LEU A 59 -2.36 -10.12 7.66
N GLU A 60 -2.83 -8.88 7.52
CA GLU A 60 -4.08 -8.41 8.11
C GLU A 60 -5.25 -9.32 7.67
N ASP A 61 -5.31 -9.69 6.40
CA ASP A 61 -6.33 -10.60 5.88
C ASP A 61 -6.27 -11.98 6.51
N SER A 62 -5.06 -12.53 6.67
CA SER A 62 -4.86 -13.86 7.24
C SER A 62 -5.39 -13.92 8.67
N TRP A 63 -5.16 -12.85 9.44
CA TRP A 63 -5.71 -12.70 10.79
C TRP A 63 -7.25 -12.64 10.77
N VAL A 64 -7.82 -11.73 9.99
CA VAL A 64 -9.28 -11.52 9.99
C VAL A 64 -10.04 -12.70 9.39
N LEU A 65 -9.47 -13.41 8.41
CA LEU A 65 -10.05 -14.64 7.90
C LEU A 65 -10.10 -15.72 9.00
N ALA A 66 -8.99 -15.92 9.73
CA ALA A 66 -8.95 -16.90 10.81
C ALA A 66 -9.98 -16.57 11.91
N ASP A 67 -10.05 -15.30 12.32
CA ASP A 67 -11.03 -14.83 13.32
C ASP A 67 -12.48 -14.98 12.83
N ALA A 68 -12.78 -14.56 11.60
CA ALA A 68 -14.12 -14.69 11.03
C ALA A 68 -14.58 -16.15 10.90
N LEU A 69 -13.69 -17.06 10.53
CA LEU A 69 -13.98 -18.50 10.50
C LEU A 69 -14.19 -19.08 11.90
N ALA A 70 -13.43 -18.61 12.90
CA ALA A 70 -13.61 -19.04 14.28
C ALA A 70 -14.95 -18.55 14.87
N LEU A 71 -15.39 -17.35 14.50
CA LEU A 71 -16.64 -16.75 14.99
C LEU A 71 -17.90 -17.28 14.27
N SER A 72 -17.82 -17.49 12.95
CA SER A 72 -19.00 -17.71 12.10
C SER A 72 -18.94 -19.00 11.26
N GLY A 73 -17.91 -19.83 11.46
CA GLY A 73 -17.75 -21.09 10.74
C GLY A 73 -17.45 -20.92 9.25
N LEU A 74 -17.53 -22.03 8.51
CA LEU A 74 -17.16 -22.07 7.08
C LEU A 74 -18.22 -21.48 6.15
N ASP A 75 -19.48 -21.47 6.55
CA ASP A 75 -20.58 -21.00 5.71
C ASP A 75 -20.67 -19.47 5.67
N GLU A 76 -20.56 -18.82 6.83
CA GLU A 76 -20.72 -17.36 6.97
C GLU A 76 -19.39 -16.61 7.16
N GLY A 77 -18.36 -17.27 7.70
CA GLY A 77 -17.06 -16.67 7.97
C GLY A 77 -16.39 -16.01 6.75
N PRO A 78 -16.41 -16.61 5.54
CA PRO A 78 -15.89 -15.95 4.35
C PRO A 78 -16.56 -14.61 4.01
N ALA A 79 -17.88 -14.50 4.20
CA ALA A 79 -18.62 -13.27 3.96
C ALA A 79 -18.28 -12.21 5.02
N LEU A 80 -18.16 -12.62 6.28
CA LEU A 80 -17.74 -11.75 7.38
C LEU A 80 -16.31 -11.21 7.16
N TYR A 81 -15.38 -12.07 6.73
CA TYR A 81 -14.02 -11.68 6.36
C TYR A 81 -14.02 -10.58 5.29
N GLN A 82 -14.73 -10.78 4.17
CA GLN A 82 -14.82 -9.78 3.12
C GLN A 82 -15.40 -8.45 3.63
N ALA A 83 -16.48 -8.53 4.43
CA ALA A 83 -17.17 -7.36 4.96
C ALA A 83 -16.25 -6.49 5.84
N ARG A 84 -15.40 -7.12 6.66
CA ARG A 84 -14.43 -6.41 7.51
C ARG A 84 -13.26 -5.84 6.71
N ARG A 85 -12.77 -6.58 5.70
CA ARG A 85 -11.47 -6.27 5.06
C ARG A 85 -11.53 -5.42 3.81
N ARG A 86 -12.57 -5.57 2.98
CA ARG A 86 -12.57 -4.98 1.63
C ARG A 86 -12.43 -3.46 1.66
N HIS A 87 -13.14 -2.78 2.55
CA HIS A 87 -13.08 -1.34 2.67
C HIS A 87 -11.66 -0.84 3.04
N ARG A 88 -11.02 -1.48 4.02
CA ARG A 88 -9.65 -1.14 4.45
C ARG A 88 -8.63 -1.35 3.33
N ALA A 89 -8.72 -2.45 2.58
CA ALA A 89 -7.85 -2.70 1.43
C ALA A 89 -8.00 -1.63 0.33
N VAL A 90 -9.24 -1.29 -0.04
CA VAL A 90 -9.53 -0.23 -1.02
C VAL A 90 -8.90 1.10 -0.59
N GLN A 91 -9.14 1.53 0.65
CA GLN A 91 -8.62 2.81 1.15
C GLN A 91 -7.09 2.89 1.10
N VAL A 92 -6.39 1.84 1.52
CA VAL A 92 -4.92 1.81 1.51
C VAL A 92 -4.37 1.80 0.09
N ILE A 93 -4.99 1.04 -0.82
CA ILE A 93 -4.54 0.97 -2.21
C ILE A 93 -4.75 2.30 -2.92
N GLU A 94 -5.88 2.97 -2.68
CA GLU A 94 -6.08 4.31 -3.19
C GLU A 94 -5.06 5.31 -2.65
N ALA A 95 -4.72 5.22 -1.35
CA ALA A 95 -3.68 6.04 -0.75
C ALA A 95 -2.32 5.78 -1.41
N ALA A 96 -1.96 4.52 -1.67
CA ALA A 96 -0.73 4.15 -2.36
C ALA A 96 -0.69 4.67 -3.79
N ASN A 97 -1.80 4.57 -4.52
CA ASN A 97 -1.95 5.11 -5.87
C ASN A 97 -1.85 6.64 -5.90
N ARG A 98 -2.40 7.34 -4.91
CA ARG A 98 -2.23 8.80 -4.77
C ARG A 98 -0.77 9.15 -4.44
N ASN A 99 -0.14 8.41 -3.53
CA ASN A 99 1.26 8.65 -3.14
C ASN A 99 2.23 8.48 -4.31
N ALA A 100 1.96 7.54 -5.23
CA ALA A 100 2.72 7.34 -6.46
C ALA A 100 2.91 8.63 -7.27
N ARG A 101 1.89 9.51 -7.31
CA ARG A 101 1.93 10.77 -8.07
C ARG A 101 2.94 11.76 -7.50
N ASN A 102 3.18 11.72 -6.18
CA ASN A 102 4.14 12.60 -5.51
C ASN A 102 5.60 12.27 -5.91
N TYR A 103 5.90 11.02 -6.28
CA TYR A 103 7.24 10.61 -6.69
C TYR A 103 7.57 10.97 -8.14
N HIS A 104 6.59 11.37 -8.95
CA HIS A 104 6.74 11.53 -10.40
C HIS A 104 6.28 12.90 -10.91
N TYR A 105 6.58 13.99 -10.20
CA TYR A 105 6.40 15.34 -10.73
C TYR A 105 7.25 15.55 -12.00
N ALA A 106 6.61 15.46 -13.16
CA ALA A 106 7.26 15.67 -14.45
C ALA A 106 7.58 17.15 -14.71
N ASN A 107 6.79 18.08 -14.15
CA ASN A 107 6.97 19.51 -14.32
C ASN A 107 8.00 20.05 -13.30
N PRO A 108 9.12 20.65 -13.76
CA PRO A 108 10.16 21.19 -12.89
C PRO A 108 9.69 22.26 -11.91
N LEU A 109 8.72 23.10 -12.29
CA LEU A 109 8.19 24.17 -11.46
C LEU A 109 7.32 23.63 -10.34
N VAL A 110 6.41 22.70 -10.67
CA VAL A 110 5.57 22.00 -9.68
C VAL A 110 6.44 21.23 -8.70
N ARG A 111 7.51 20.59 -9.20
CA ARG A 111 8.49 19.90 -8.36
C ARG A 111 9.20 20.87 -7.41
N ALA A 112 9.73 21.99 -7.90
CA ALA A 112 10.43 22.97 -7.07
C ALA A 112 9.52 23.53 -5.96
N LEU A 113 8.28 23.88 -6.30
CA LEU A 113 7.28 24.34 -5.32
C LEU A 113 6.93 23.26 -4.31
N GLY A 114 6.63 22.04 -4.77
CA GLY A 114 6.29 20.91 -3.91
C GLY A 114 7.40 20.57 -2.91
N HIS A 115 8.66 20.56 -3.36
CA HIS A 115 9.82 20.35 -2.48
C HIS A 115 10.03 21.50 -1.50
N GLY A 116 9.76 22.75 -1.91
CA GLY A 116 9.83 23.92 -1.02
C GLY A 116 8.77 23.86 0.09
N VAL A 117 7.52 23.56 -0.27
CA VAL A 117 6.42 23.39 0.69
C VAL A 117 6.70 22.24 1.65
N LEU A 118 7.14 21.08 1.13
CA LEU A 118 7.46 19.92 1.95
C LEU A 118 8.61 20.22 2.92
N GLY A 119 9.66 20.90 2.46
CA GLY A 119 10.80 21.30 3.29
C GLY A 119 10.40 22.26 4.41
N LEU A 120 9.50 23.21 4.13
CA LEU A 120 8.98 24.13 5.15
C LEU A 120 8.07 23.40 6.15
N ALA A 121 7.14 22.57 5.67
CA ALA A 121 6.24 21.78 6.50
C ALA A 121 7.03 20.85 7.44
N ASN A 122 8.08 20.19 6.93
CA ASN A 122 8.94 19.34 7.75
C ASN A 122 9.71 20.11 8.83
N ARG A 123 10.03 21.39 8.62
CA ARG A 123 10.70 22.23 9.63
C ARG A 123 9.76 22.75 10.69
N LEU A 124 8.50 23.04 10.32
CA LEU A 124 7.53 23.65 11.23
C LEU A 124 6.68 22.62 11.97
N ALA A 125 6.37 21.49 11.34
CA ALA A 125 5.46 20.48 11.86
C ALA A 125 5.85 19.04 11.42
N PRO A 126 7.05 18.55 11.81
CA PRO A 126 7.55 17.25 11.37
C PRO A 126 6.62 16.08 11.74
N GLU A 127 6.07 16.09 12.96
CA GLU A 127 5.17 15.04 13.46
C GLU A 127 3.89 14.93 12.62
N GLN A 128 3.31 16.04 12.18
CA GLN A 128 2.07 16.04 11.39
C GLN A 128 2.32 15.56 9.95
N VAL A 129 3.51 15.84 9.41
CA VAL A 129 3.93 15.40 8.08
C VAL A 129 4.12 13.88 8.05
N LEU A 130 4.59 13.29 9.15
CA LEU A 130 4.75 11.83 9.31
C LEU A 130 3.42 11.16 9.67
N GLY A 131 2.67 11.75 10.62
CA GLY A 131 1.44 11.20 11.17
C GLY A 131 0.25 11.13 10.21
N ARG A 132 0.34 11.78 9.04
CA ARG A 132 -0.70 11.70 7.99
C ARG A 132 -1.00 10.25 7.54
N PHE A 133 -0.09 9.33 7.79
CA PHE A 133 -0.22 7.92 7.44
C PHE A 133 -0.43 7.01 8.66
N ASP A 134 -0.64 7.56 9.86
CA ASP A 134 -0.84 6.76 11.08
C ASP A 134 -2.08 5.87 10.98
N TRP A 135 -3.13 6.31 10.27
CA TRP A 135 -4.29 5.46 10.01
C TRP A 135 -3.96 4.18 9.21
N ILE A 136 -2.80 4.15 8.53
CA ILE A 136 -2.27 2.96 7.86
C ILE A 136 -1.31 2.23 8.82
N TYR A 137 -0.30 2.93 9.33
CA TYR A 137 0.84 2.29 10.02
C TYR A 137 0.58 2.00 11.51
N ALA A 138 -0.32 2.73 12.15
CA ALA A 138 -0.73 2.52 13.55
C ALA A 138 -2.06 1.75 13.67
N HIS A 139 -2.58 1.25 12.55
CA HIS A 139 -3.79 0.43 12.54
C HIS A 139 -3.54 -0.92 13.22
N ASP A 140 -4.42 -1.29 14.15
CA ASP A 140 -4.38 -2.54 14.88
C ASP A 140 -5.55 -3.43 14.45
N VAL A 141 -5.26 -4.37 13.55
CA VAL A 141 -6.27 -5.27 12.96
C VAL A 141 -6.86 -6.24 13.99
N THR A 142 -6.22 -6.45 15.14
CA THR A 142 -6.71 -7.42 16.14
C THR A 142 -7.79 -6.85 17.05
N LYS A 143 -8.20 -5.60 16.83
CA LYS A 143 -9.22 -4.89 17.62
C LYS A 143 -10.50 -4.58 16.83
N GLU A 144 -10.60 -5.03 15.58
CA GLU A 144 -11.78 -4.86 14.71
C GLU A 144 -12.90 -5.88 15.00
#